data_AF-A0A554J315-F1
#
_entry.id   AF-A0A554J315-F1
#
_cell.length_a   1.000
_cell.length_b   1.000
_cell.length_c   1.000
_cell.angle_alpha   90.00
_cell.angle_beta   90.00
_cell.angle_gamma   90.00
#
_symmetry.space_group_name_H-M   'P 1'
#
loop_
_entity.id
_entity.type
_entity.pdbx_description
1 polymer ?
#
loop_
_entity_poly.entity_id
_entity_poly.type
_entity_poly.pdbx_seq_one_letter_code
_entity_poly.pdbx_strand_id
1 'polypeptide(L)'
;MIKKILGAALVAGLVAASVSIATTVSASCTPYTTTVVSDGTTVTVGGVSTDVLVPVGAWTASIPGASWIWANPADAGTEMFDKTFTFPGAVTSATLDIAVDNTYSVTLNGNAVGSDLTEFNFTLAGQDSYSVSAASFIGGTNTLKVTANNLTLIGGDGDAVEAPYSTNPAGVLFKLVVESEVCVSNDTVINNNDATVTNVVLSSANTGGNWAGGSYGGRGGRGGDIANDGGVQDVNDVDTGNGGNGGDAGLGGEVNSGNATANATLTNTVNDNDTNIDRCSCTGGGHGGDVTVRNGNVARVGNVLGALADTGDNEADGSYGGEGGQGGDVYNGGGNQNVSGNEEEPSTTGNGGNGGKSSDGGLVTTGNSASNASSTNVVNRNVTRIKR
;
A
#
# COMPACT_ATOMS: atom_id res chain seq x y z
N MET A 1 47.19 2.33 -28.17
CA MET A 1 46.50 3.53 -27.63
C MET A 1 45.03 3.50 -28.06
N ILE A 2 44.19 2.71 -27.39
CA ILE A 2 42.76 2.55 -27.73
C ILE A 2 41.94 3.31 -26.68
N LYS A 3 41.02 4.18 -27.13
CA LYS A 3 40.16 4.96 -26.24
C LYS A 3 39.08 4.08 -25.61
N LYS A 4 39.27 3.65 -24.36
CA LYS A 4 38.16 3.15 -23.51
C LYS A 4 37.26 4.34 -23.12
N ILE A 5 36.18 4.55 -23.87
CA ILE A 5 35.04 5.39 -23.45
C ILE A 5 33.96 4.45 -22.96
N LEU A 6 33.71 4.40 -21.64
CA LEU A 6 32.41 3.99 -21.10
C LEU A 6 32.24 4.44 -19.63
N GLY A 7 32.10 5.74 -19.43
CA GLY A 7 31.53 6.27 -18.18
C GLY A 7 30.01 6.14 -18.25
N ALA A 8 29.41 5.26 -17.44
CA ALA A 8 27.96 5.10 -17.39
C ALA A 8 27.31 6.30 -16.69
N ALA A 9 26.74 7.21 -17.47
CA ALA A 9 25.93 8.31 -16.93
C ALA A 9 24.56 7.78 -16.50
N LEU A 10 24.27 7.81 -15.20
CA LEU A 10 22.95 7.52 -14.64
C LEU A 10 21.98 8.65 -15.00
N VAL A 11 21.19 8.47 -16.05
CA VAL A 11 20.08 9.39 -16.39
C VAL A 11 18.81 8.86 -15.72
N ALA A 12 18.53 9.35 -14.52
CA ALA A 12 17.25 9.12 -13.86
C ALA A 12 16.12 9.80 -14.66
N GLY A 13 15.20 9.01 -15.20
CA GLY A 13 14.09 9.53 -16.00
C GLY A 13 13.06 10.27 -15.15
N LEU A 14 12.57 11.40 -15.67
CA LEU A 14 11.50 12.17 -15.06
C LEU A 14 10.19 11.37 -15.10
N VAL A 15 9.62 11.04 -13.94
CA VAL A 15 8.28 10.46 -13.85
C VAL A 15 7.26 11.60 -13.80
N ALA A 16 6.49 11.75 -14.87
CA ALA A 16 5.26 12.52 -14.87
C ALA A 16 4.09 11.56 -14.63
N ALA A 17 3.46 11.68 -13.46
CA ALA A 17 2.23 11.00 -13.12
C ALA A 17 1.16 12.03 -12.77
N SER A 18 -0.03 11.88 -13.34
CA SER A 18 -1.22 12.63 -12.95
C SER A 18 -2.28 11.67 -12.42
N VAL A 19 -2.73 11.96 -11.21
CA VAL A 19 -3.76 11.20 -10.50
C VAL A 19 -4.95 12.11 -10.33
N SER A 20 -6.10 11.70 -10.84
CA SER A 20 -7.39 12.35 -10.57
C SER A 20 -8.29 11.33 -9.88
N ILE A 21 -8.58 11.59 -8.61
CA ILE A 21 -9.55 10.83 -7.81
C ILE A 21 -10.74 11.76 -7.61
N ALA A 22 -11.88 11.36 -8.18
CA ALA A 22 -13.15 12.05 -7.97
C ALA A 22 -14.11 11.11 -7.23
N THR A 23 -14.46 11.48 -6.01
CA THR A 23 -15.51 10.83 -5.24
C THR A 23 -16.71 11.76 -5.20
N THR A 24 -17.83 11.35 -5.80
CA THR A 24 -19.10 12.06 -5.71
C THR A 24 -20.09 11.20 -4.97
N VAL A 25 -20.51 11.66 -3.78
CA VAL A 25 -21.64 11.08 -3.04
C VAL A 25 -22.86 11.88 -3.44
N SER A 26 -23.78 11.28 -4.20
CA SER A 26 -25.11 11.85 -4.43
C SER A 26 -26.11 11.11 -3.56
N ALA A 27 -26.66 11.82 -2.58
CA ALA A 27 -27.83 11.37 -1.84
C ALA A 27 -29.09 11.81 -2.60
N SER A 28 -29.96 10.86 -2.91
CA SER A 28 -31.33 11.15 -3.36
C SER A 28 -32.30 10.70 -2.28
N CYS A 29 -33.06 11.65 -1.73
CA CYS A 29 -34.05 11.39 -0.71
C CYS A 29 -35.44 11.32 -1.33
N THR A 30 -36.20 10.29 -0.96
CA THR A 30 -37.60 10.12 -1.35
C THR A 30 -38.48 10.50 -0.15
N PRO A 31 -39.37 11.50 -0.28
CA PRO A 31 -40.26 11.90 0.79
C PRO A 31 -41.46 10.96 0.93
N TYR A 32 -41.94 10.82 2.17
CA TYR A 32 -43.07 10.02 2.59
C TYR A 32 -43.87 10.76 3.67
N THR A 33 -45.17 10.93 3.42
CA THR A 33 -46.11 11.46 4.41
C THR A 33 -46.85 10.31 5.08
N THR A 34 -46.79 10.22 6.41
CA THR A 34 -47.58 9.29 7.21
C THR A 34 -48.64 10.07 7.98
N THR A 35 -49.91 9.66 7.89
CA THR A 35 -51.02 10.27 8.62
C THR A 35 -51.59 9.27 9.61
N VAL A 36 -51.72 9.67 10.87
CA VAL A 36 -52.22 8.87 11.99
C VAL A 36 -53.37 9.64 12.62
N VAL A 37 -54.56 9.03 12.73
CA VAL A 37 -55.78 9.72 13.19
C VAL A 37 -56.48 8.97 14.32
N SER A 38 -57.33 9.67 15.06
CA SER A 38 -58.34 9.05 15.90
C SER A 38 -59.44 8.43 15.04
N ASP A 39 -59.67 7.13 15.20
CA ASP A 39 -60.68 6.34 14.48
C ASP A 39 -60.97 5.06 15.30
N GLY A 40 -61.91 4.22 14.85
CA GLY A 40 -62.28 2.97 15.55
C GLY A 40 -61.19 1.88 15.63
N THR A 41 -59.98 2.12 15.09
CA THR A 41 -58.78 1.26 15.29
C THR A 41 -57.83 1.83 16.35
N THR A 42 -58.10 3.02 16.88
CA THR A 42 -57.48 3.48 18.13
C THR A 42 -58.01 2.61 19.28
N VAL A 43 -57.14 2.22 20.21
CA VAL A 43 -57.49 1.35 21.34
C VAL A 43 -57.28 2.09 22.65
N THR A 44 -58.08 1.77 23.67
CA THR A 44 -57.78 2.22 25.03
C THR A 44 -56.70 1.36 25.67
N VAL A 45 -56.08 1.85 26.75
CA VAL A 45 -55.16 1.05 27.58
C VAL A 45 -55.92 -0.11 28.19
N GLY A 46 -55.65 -1.33 27.70
CA GLY A 46 -56.43 -2.54 27.98
C GLY A 46 -56.92 -3.26 26.71
N GLY A 47 -56.84 -2.60 25.55
CA GLY A 47 -57.16 -3.20 24.24
C GLY A 47 -58.64 -3.14 23.88
N VAL A 48 -59.44 -2.29 24.52
CA VAL A 48 -60.83 -2.06 24.14
C VAL A 48 -60.87 -1.15 22.91
N SER A 49 -61.66 -1.53 21.91
CA SER A 49 -61.94 -0.69 20.73
C SER A 49 -62.76 0.51 21.15
N THR A 50 -62.42 1.70 20.67
CA THR A 50 -63.19 2.91 20.96
C THR A 50 -64.41 3.04 20.07
N ASP A 51 -65.53 3.51 20.62
CA ASP A 51 -66.71 3.88 19.83
C ASP A 51 -66.46 5.18 19.07
N VAL A 52 -66.86 5.22 17.79
CA VAL A 52 -66.88 6.44 16.99
C VAL A 52 -68.16 7.22 17.31
N LEU A 53 -67.98 8.44 17.81
CA LEU A 53 -69.07 9.25 18.36
C LEU A 53 -69.67 10.19 17.31
N VAL A 54 -70.98 10.44 17.44
CA VAL A 54 -71.66 11.53 16.75
C VAL A 54 -71.46 12.80 17.58
N PRO A 55 -70.86 13.88 17.05
CA PRO A 55 -70.61 15.10 17.80
C PRO A 55 -71.91 15.71 18.34
N VAL A 56 -71.88 16.12 19.61
CA VAL A 56 -72.94 16.96 20.20
C VAL A 56 -72.86 18.38 19.66
N GLY A 57 -73.94 19.16 19.79
CA GLY A 57 -74.01 20.51 19.20
C GLY A 57 -72.98 21.53 19.72
N ALA A 58 -72.28 21.25 20.83
CA ALA A 58 -71.21 22.08 21.35
C ALA A 58 -69.84 21.79 20.70
N TRP A 59 -69.65 20.58 20.16
CA TRP A 59 -68.40 20.16 19.53
C TRP A 59 -68.28 20.78 18.15
N THR A 60 -67.31 21.68 18.01
CA THR A 60 -67.08 22.44 16.76
C THR A 60 -65.66 22.30 16.22
N ALA A 61 -64.74 21.67 16.96
CA ALA A 61 -63.42 21.30 16.44
C ALA A 61 -63.55 20.30 15.28
N SER A 62 -62.66 20.43 14.29
CA SER A 62 -62.76 19.71 13.01
C SER A 62 -61.38 19.44 12.46
N ILE A 63 -60.97 18.17 12.57
CA ILE A 63 -59.66 17.68 12.14
C ILE A 63 -59.86 16.75 10.94
N PRO A 64 -59.56 17.19 9.70
CA PRO A 64 -59.92 16.44 8.50
C PRO A 64 -59.28 15.04 8.42
N GLY A 65 -60.13 14.02 8.39
CA GLY A 65 -59.76 12.60 8.35
C GLY A 65 -59.78 11.90 9.70
N ALA A 66 -59.94 12.62 10.80
CA ALA A 66 -60.11 12.07 12.14
C ALA A 66 -61.59 11.97 12.54
N SER A 67 -61.88 11.07 13.48
CA SER A 67 -63.20 10.88 14.09
C SER A 67 -63.13 11.09 15.60
N TRP A 68 -64.20 11.62 16.18
CA TRP A 68 -64.35 11.67 17.63
C TRP A 68 -64.49 10.26 18.19
N ILE A 69 -63.70 9.93 19.21
CA ILE A 69 -63.68 8.61 19.85
C ILE A 69 -63.72 8.70 21.38
N TRP A 70 -64.31 7.69 22.03
CA TRP A 70 -64.19 7.49 23.48
C TRP A 70 -64.40 6.00 23.85
N ALA A 71 -64.16 5.65 25.12
CA ALA A 71 -64.33 4.29 25.64
C ALA A 71 -65.81 3.93 25.89
N ASN A 72 -66.49 4.76 26.69
CA ASN A 72 -67.94 4.74 26.91
C ASN A 72 -68.42 6.21 27.03
N PRO A 73 -69.16 6.75 26.05
CA PRO A 73 -69.33 8.20 25.87
C PRO A 73 -69.90 8.99 27.04
N ALA A 74 -70.59 8.35 28.00
CA ALA A 74 -71.17 9.00 29.18
C ALA A 74 -70.27 8.99 30.43
N ASP A 75 -69.12 8.30 30.41
CA ASP A 75 -68.31 8.11 31.61
C ASP A 75 -67.41 9.32 31.89
N ALA A 76 -67.50 9.84 33.12
CA ALA A 76 -66.61 10.88 33.62
C ALA A 76 -65.30 10.29 34.17
N GLY A 77 -64.20 11.04 34.06
CA GLY A 77 -62.88 10.64 34.52
C GLY A 77 -61.84 10.55 33.39
N THR A 78 -60.71 9.92 33.72
CA THR A 78 -59.53 9.85 32.86
C THR A 78 -59.51 8.57 32.02
N GLU A 79 -59.42 8.74 30.70
CA GLU A 79 -59.22 7.66 29.73
C GLU A 79 -57.86 7.80 29.03
N MET A 80 -57.30 6.66 28.61
CA MET A 80 -56.01 6.62 27.89
C MET A 80 -56.15 5.88 26.56
N PHE A 81 -55.77 6.57 25.49
CA PHE A 81 -55.86 6.10 24.11
C PHE A 81 -54.46 5.88 23.52
N ASP A 82 -54.20 4.69 23.01
CA ASP A 82 -52.95 4.32 22.34
C ASP A 82 -53.18 4.08 20.84
N LYS A 83 -52.29 4.66 20.02
CA LYS A 83 -52.26 4.48 18.57
C LYS A 83 -50.84 4.15 18.13
N THR A 84 -50.64 2.92 17.65
CA THR A 84 -49.35 2.45 17.13
C THR A 84 -49.24 2.67 15.63
N PHE A 85 -48.06 3.05 15.16
CA PHE A 85 -47.79 3.29 13.73
C PHE A 85 -46.32 3.07 13.37
N THR A 86 -46.04 2.97 12.08
CA THR A 86 -44.69 2.88 11.51
C THR A 86 -44.60 3.81 10.31
N PHE A 87 -43.44 4.42 10.08
CA PHE A 87 -43.13 5.23 8.90
C PHE A 87 -41.71 4.89 8.41
N PRO A 88 -41.40 5.11 7.11
CA PRO A 88 -40.07 4.85 6.58
C PRO A 88 -39.14 6.08 6.72
N GLY A 89 -37.84 5.84 6.88
CA GLY A 89 -36.83 6.91 6.82
C GLY A 89 -36.72 7.78 8.08
N ALA A 90 -36.12 8.96 7.93
CA ALA A 90 -35.92 9.93 9.01
C ALA A 90 -37.01 11.02 8.97
N VAL A 91 -37.53 11.41 10.14
CA VAL A 91 -38.54 12.49 10.25
C VAL A 91 -37.93 13.83 9.86
N THR A 92 -38.58 14.54 8.94
CA THR A 92 -38.20 15.90 8.52
C THR A 92 -39.08 16.96 9.18
N SER A 93 -40.36 16.68 9.39
CA SER A 93 -41.26 17.45 10.25
C SER A 93 -42.40 16.57 10.77
N ALA A 94 -43.05 16.99 11.85
CA ALA A 94 -44.27 16.36 12.32
C ALA A 94 -45.17 17.36 13.05
N THR A 95 -46.49 17.24 12.84
CA THR A 95 -47.49 18.12 13.43
C THR A 95 -48.65 17.29 13.98
N LEU A 96 -49.01 17.52 15.23
CA LEU A 96 -50.17 16.94 15.90
C LEU A 96 -51.25 18.01 16.05
N ASP A 97 -52.38 17.85 15.37
CA ASP A 97 -53.62 18.57 15.66
C ASP A 97 -54.46 17.74 16.67
N ILE A 98 -55.05 18.37 17.68
CA ILE A 98 -55.84 17.69 18.70
C ILE A 98 -56.96 18.57 19.28
N ALA A 99 -58.10 17.94 19.60
CA ALA A 99 -59.23 18.50 20.32
C ALA A 99 -59.82 17.43 21.26
N VAL A 100 -60.26 17.83 22.45
CA VAL A 100 -60.74 16.91 23.52
C VAL A 100 -61.88 17.54 24.30
N ASP A 101 -62.83 16.73 24.75
CA ASP A 101 -63.80 17.09 25.80
C ASP A 101 -63.44 16.33 27.09
N ASN A 102 -62.81 16.94 28.11
CA ASN A 102 -62.42 18.35 28.28
C ASN A 102 -60.91 18.61 28.17
N THR A 103 -60.11 17.91 28.99
CA THR A 103 -58.68 18.20 29.18
C THR A 103 -57.82 17.03 28.74
N TYR A 104 -56.55 17.27 28.42
CA TYR A 104 -55.67 16.21 27.93
C TYR A 104 -54.18 16.44 28.14
N SER A 105 -53.42 15.37 27.98
CA SER A 105 -51.96 15.38 27.75
C SER A 105 -51.58 14.32 26.73
N VAL A 106 -50.56 14.58 25.92
CA VAL A 106 -50.09 13.68 24.85
C VAL A 106 -48.61 13.36 25.02
N THR A 107 -48.29 12.07 24.84
CA THR A 107 -46.90 11.61 24.73
C THR A 107 -46.69 10.78 23.46
N LEU A 108 -45.49 10.87 22.90
CA LEU A 108 -45.02 10.03 21.79
C LEU A 108 -43.81 9.23 22.26
N ASN A 109 -43.94 7.90 22.32
CA ASN A 109 -42.94 7.00 22.88
C ASN A 109 -42.50 7.38 24.32
N GLY A 110 -43.40 7.97 25.10
CA GLY A 110 -43.15 8.48 26.46
C GLY A 110 -42.60 9.91 26.53
N ASN A 111 -42.22 10.53 25.41
CA ASN A 111 -41.81 11.93 25.36
C ASN A 111 -43.05 12.83 25.32
N ALA A 112 -43.10 13.88 26.15
CA ALA A 112 -44.22 14.83 26.13
C ALA A 112 -44.29 15.61 24.79
N VAL A 113 -45.51 15.76 24.27
CA VAL A 113 -45.80 16.49 23.02
C VAL A 113 -46.57 17.78 23.30
N GLY A 114 -47.63 17.70 24.10
CA GLY A 114 -48.52 18.82 24.41
C GLY A 114 -49.57 18.43 25.44
N SER A 115 -50.32 19.42 25.92
CA SER A 115 -51.37 19.26 26.94
C SER A 115 -52.16 20.56 27.07
N ASP A 116 -53.47 20.46 27.20
CA ASP A 116 -54.32 21.58 27.62
C ASP A 116 -55.23 21.15 28.79
N LEU A 117 -55.36 22.04 29.78
CA LEU A 117 -56.10 21.82 31.03
C LEU A 117 -57.36 22.71 31.15
N THR A 118 -57.72 23.42 30.08
CA THR A 118 -58.94 24.21 29.97
C THR A 118 -60.13 23.36 29.53
N GLU A 119 -61.35 23.84 29.74
CA GLU A 119 -62.57 23.05 29.61
C GLU A 119 -63.04 22.87 28.15
N PHE A 120 -62.68 23.79 27.26
CA PHE A 120 -63.36 24.00 25.96
C PHE A 120 -62.57 23.54 24.72
N ASN A 121 -61.68 22.57 24.90
CA ASN A 121 -60.79 22.05 23.84
C ASN A 121 -61.51 21.25 22.74
N PHE A 122 -62.83 21.10 22.84
CA PHE A 122 -63.71 20.51 21.82
C PHE A 122 -64.27 21.52 20.82
N THR A 123 -63.96 22.80 21.00
CA THR A 123 -64.41 23.88 20.10
C THR A 123 -63.40 24.19 19.01
N LEU A 124 -63.84 24.76 17.88
CA LEU A 124 -62.94 25.14 16.78
C LEU A 124 -61.83 26.11 17.22
N ALA A 125 -62.08 26.91 18.26
CA ALA A 125 -61.13 27.87 18.81
C ALA A 125 -60.23 27.28 19.93
N GLY A 126 -60.61 26.13 20.50
CA GLY A 126 -59.85 25.38 21.51
C GLY A 126 -59.14 24.15 20.95
N GLN A 127 -59.13 23.95 19.63
CA GLN A 127 -58.30 22.93 18.99
C GLN A 127 -56.84 23.39 18.98
N ASP A 128 -55.96 22.54 19.47
CA ASP A 128 -54.52 22.78 19.50
C ASP A 128 -53.78 22.20 18.29
N SER A 129 -52.59 22.72 18.03
CA SER A 129 -51.64 22.19 17.06
C SER A 129 -50.21 22.28 17.59
N TYR A 130 -49.51 21.15 17.64
CA TYR A 130 -48.15 21.04 18.17
C TYR A 130 -47.17 20.56 17.11
N SER A 131 -46.01 21.23 17.02
CA SER A 131 -44.85 20.68 16.31
C SER A 131 -44.19 19.59 17.14
N VAL A 132 -44.07 18.39 16.60
CA VAL A 132 -43.53 17.21 17.30
C VAL A 132 -42.06 17.05 16.97
N SER A 133 -41.20 17.03 17.99
CA SER A 133 -39.76 16.86 17.82
C SER A 133 -39.42 15.55 17.11
N ALA A 134 -38.60 15.61 16.06
CA ALA A 134 -38.08 14.43 15.37
C ALA A 134 -37.35 13.45 16.31
N ALA A 135 -36.76 13.95 17.41
CA ALA A 135 -36.10 13.13 18.42
C ALA A 135 -37.06 12.33 19.33
N SER A 136 -38.37 12.61 19.29
CA SER A 136 -39.39 11.83 20.01
C SER A 136 -39.76 10.53 19.30
N PHE A 137 -39.37 10.38 18.03
CA PHE A 137 -39.63 9.20 17.21
C PHE A 137 -38.52 8.16 17.35
N ILE A 138 -38.89 6.88 17.24
CA ILE A 138 -37.95 5.74 17.27
C ILE A 138 -38.03 4.95 15.96
N GLY A 139 -36.97 4.22 15.64
CA GLY A 139 -36.98 3.30 14.50
C GLY A 139 -37.95 2.14 14.72
N GLY A 140 -38.83 1.88 13.75
CA GLY A 140 -39.86 0.83 13.83
C GLY A 140 -41.19 1.34 14.36
N THR A 141 -41.82 0.60 15.27
CA THR A 141 -43.15 0.92 15.81
C THR A 141 -43.07 2.06 16.80
N ASN A 142 -43.84 3.11 16.56
CA ASN A 142 -44.02 4.27 17.42
C ASN A 142 -45.42 4.21 18.06
N THR A 143 -45.56 4.73 19.28
CA THR A 143 -46.85 4.79 20.00
C THR A 143 -47.16 6.23 20.39
N LEU A 144 -48.24 6.78 19.85
CA LEU A 144 -48.87 8.00 20.34
C LEU A 144 -49.85 7.62 21.44
N LYS A 145 -49.71 8.23 22.63
CA LYS A 145 -50.59 8.05 23.78
C LYS A 145 -51.25 9.38 24.12
N VAL A 146 -52.58 9.43 24.11
CA VAL A 146 -53.39 10.55 24.60
C VAL A 146 -54.04 10.14 25.91
N THR A 147 -53.75 10.88 26.98
CA THR A 147 -54.47 10.79 28.25
C THR A 147 -55.47 11.93 28.28
N ALA A 148 -56.76 11.63 28.17
CA ALA A 148 -57.84 12.60 28.16
C ALA A 148 -58.69 12.47 29.42
N ASN A 149 -59.32 13.55 29.86
CA ASN A 149 -60.15 13.56 31.06
C ASN A 149 -61.46 14.33 30.82
N ASN A 150 -62.57 13.60 30.93
CA ASN A 150 -63.92 14.13 31.00
C ASN A 150 -64.16 14.62 32.45
N LEU A 151 -64.51 15.89 32.62
CA LEU A 151 -64.74 16.46 33.94
C LEU A 151 -66.07 15.96 34.51
N THR A 152 -66.07 15.62 35.79
CA THR A 152 -67.30 15.20 36.49
C THR A 152 -68.21 16.41 36.71
N LEU A 153 -69.47 16.33 36.26
CA LEU A 153 -70.47 17.33 36.64
C LEU A 153 -70.72 17.26 38.16
N ILE A 154 -70.61 18.42 38.81
CA ILE A 154 -70.86 18.58 40.24
C ILE A 154 -72.25 19.18 40.45
N GLY A 155 -73.04 18.55 41.31
CA GLY A 155 -74.38 18.98 41.70
C GLY A 155 -74.38 20.25 42.54
N GLY A 156 -75.56 20.83 42.75
CA GLY A 156 -75.73 22.03 43.59
C GLY A 156 -75.47 21.81 45.09
N ASP A 157 -75.33 20.55 45.50
CA ASP A 157 -74.92 20.06 46.82
C ASP A 157 -73.41 19.81 46.93
N GLY A 158 -72.68 19.78 45.82
CA GLY A 158 -71.25 19.49 45.77
C GLY A 158 -70.89 18.04 45.45
N ASP A 159 -71.88 17.16 45.28
CA ASP A 159 -71.65 15.74 44.95
C ASP A 159 -71.50 15.51 43.44
N ALA A 160 -70.82 14.43 43.07
CA ALA A 160 -70.69 14.01 41.68
C ALA A 160 -72.03 13.50 41.13
N VAL A 161 -72.46 14.04 39.99
CA VAL A 161 -73.71 13.62 39.31
C VAL A 161 -73.37 12.75 38.12
N GLU A 162 -73.84 11.49 38.14
CA GLU A 162 -73.85 10.65 36.92
C GLU A 162 -74.70 11.33 35.84
N ALA A 163 -74.10 11.58 34.70
CA ALA A 163 -74.69 12.40 33.64
C ALA A 163 -74.67 11.63 32.32
N PRO A 164 -75.81 11.47 31.62
CA PRO A 164 -75.82 10.84 30.30
C PRO A 164 -75.01 11.65 29.27
N TYR A 165 -74.61 11.00 28.18
CA TYR A 165 -73.87 11.62 27.05
C TYR A 165 -74.50 12.92 26.54
N SER A 166 -75.83 13.05 26.60
CA SER A 166 -76.54 14.28 26.22
C SER A 166 -76.27 15.51 27.10
N THR A 167 -75.63 15.32 28.25
CA THR A 167 -75.35 16.35 29.27
C THR A 167 -73.89 16.41 29.70
N ASN A 168 -73.14 15.31 29.64
CA ASN A 168 -71.69 15.29 29.89
C ASN A 168 -70.95 14.42 28.85
N PRO A 169 -70.86 14.89 27.59
CA PRO A 169 -70.23 14.12 26.52
C PRO A 169 -68.71 14.10 26.66
N ALA A 170 -68.10 12.94 26.44
CA ALA A 170 -66.64 12.79 26.42
C ALA A 170 -66.14 12.44 25.03
N GLY A 171 -64.98 12.95 24.62
CA GLY A 171 -64.41 12.64 23.31
C GLY A 171 -62.97 13.08 23.12
N VAL A 172 -62.26 12.35 22.25
CA VAL A 172 -60.94 12.72 21.71
C VAL A 172 -61.00 12.76 20.20
N LEU A 173 -60.38 13.78 19.60
CA LEU A 173 -60.17 13.95 18.17
C LEU A 173 -58.71 14.33 17.93
N PHE A 174 -57.94 13.55 17.17
CA PHE A 174 -56.55 13.90 16.86
C PHE A 174 -56.10 13.49 15.45
N LYS A 175 -55.07 14.18 14.95
CA LYS A 175 -54.32 13.82 13.74
C LYS A 175 -52.85 14.19 13.89
N LEU A 176 -51.98 13.18 13.80
CA LEU A 176 -50.55 13.36 13.65
C LEU A 176 -50.18 13.16 12.16
N VAL A 177 -49.59 14.19 11.55
CA VAL A 177 -48.92 14.09 10.25
C VAL A 177 -47.41 14.03 10.50
N VAL A 178 -46.74 13.05 9.89
CA VAL A 178 -45.29 12.87 9.94
C VAL A 178 -44.76 12.92 8.53
N GLU A 179 -43.97 13.95 8.22
CA GLU A 179 -43.16 13.99 7.00
C GLU A 179 -41.82 13.33 7.28
N SER A 180 -41.38 12.48 6.35
CA SER A 180 -40.20 11.64 6.51
C SER A 180 -39.51 11.41 5.18
N GLU A 181 -38.20 11.16 5.21
CA GLU A 181 -37.40 10.94 4.00
C GLU A 181 -36.53 9.69 4.10
N VAL A 182 -36.61 8.84 3.07
CA VAL A 182 -35.65 7.74 2.85
C VAL A 182 -34.58 8.24 1.89
N CYS A 183 -33.40 8.56 2.43
CA CYS A 183 -32.23 8.89 1.63
C CYS A 183 -31.47 7.62 1.24
N VAL A 184 -31.28 7.44 -0.07
CA VAL A 184 -30.34 6.46 -0.63
C VAL A 184 -29.10 7.20 -1.13
N SER A 185 -27.91 6.73 -0.74
CA SER A 185 -26.64 7.29 -1.21
C SER A 185 -26.05 6.43 -2.32
N ASN A 186 -25.77 7.06 -3.46
CA ASN A 186 -25.00 6.42 -4.52
C ASN A 186 -23.53 6.81 -4.37
N ASP A 187 -22.66 5.82 -4.21
CA ASP A 187 -21.22 6.04 -4.17
C ASP A 187 -20.69 5.89 -5.59
N THR A 188 -20.14 6.98 -6.15
CA THR A 188 -19.37 6.93 -7.40
C THR A 188 -17.92 7.26 -7.11
N VAL A 189 -17.04 6.28 -7.29
CA VAL A 189 -15.59 6.43 -7.21
C VAL A 189 -15.01 6.32 -8.63
N ILE A 190 -14.32 7.37 -9.06
CA ILE A 190 -13.59 7.38 -10.34
C ILE A 190 -12.10 7.57 -10.01
N ASN A 191 -11.32 6.52 -10.25
CA ASN A 191 -9.86 6.57 -10.22
C ASN A 191 -9.37 6.66 -11.67
N ASN A 192 -8.75 7.77 -12.04
CA ASN A 192 -8.15 7.94 -13.37
C ASN A 192 -6.68 8.34 -13.25
N ASN A 193 -5.79 7.42 -13.63
CA ASN A 193 -4.34 7.56 -13.50
C ASN A 193 -3.67 7.48 -14.87
N ASP A 194 -2.82 8.45 -15.20
CA ASP A 194 -1.89 8.36 -16.34
C ASP A 194 -0.46 8.51 -15.82
N ALA A 195 0.43 7.60 -16.25
CA ALA A 195 1.82 7.57 -15.84
C ALA A 195 2.72 7.11 -16.98
N THR A 196 3.78 7.88 -17.23
CA THR A 196 4.91 7.46 -18.07
C THR A 196 6.16 7.33 -17.22
N VAL A 197 6.78 6.15 -17.28
CA VAL A 197 7.97 5.79 -16.52
C VAL A 197 9.04 5.30 -17.49
N THR A 198 10.17 5.98 -17.54
CA THR A 198 11.33 5.57 -18.34
C THR A 198 12.54 5.41 -17.42
N ASN A 199 13.02 4.18 -17.29
CA ASN A 199 14.22 3.88 -16.50
C ASN A 199 15.38 3.50 -17.39
N VAL A 200 16.57 3.98 -17.04
CA VAL A 200 17.83 3.54 -17.63
C VAL A 200 18.77 3.17 -16.48
N VAL A 201 19.07 1.88 -16.34
CA VAL A 201 20.02 1.36 -15.35
C VAL A 201 21.12 0.61 -16.10
N LEU A 202 22.35 1.08 -15.98
CA LEU A 202 23.53 0.45 -16.54
C LEU A 202 24.51 0.13 -15.41
N SER A 203 24.71 -1.16 -15.14
CA SER A 203 25.74 -1.68 -14.24
C SER A 203 26.94 -2.15 -15.08
N SER A 204 28.16 -2.00 -14.58
CA SER A 204 29.38 -2.41 -15.29
C SER A 204 30.48 -2.81 -14.31
N ALA A 205 31.21 -3.89 -14.59
CA ALA A 205 32.38 -4.37 -13.86
C ALA A 205 33.51 -4.77 -14.83
N ASN A 206 34.78 -4.84 -14.37
CA ASN A 206 35.96 -5.06 -15.22
C ASN A 206 37.19 -5.64 -14.43
N THR A 207 37.94 -6.68 -14.92
CA THR A 207 39.20 -7.18 -14.26
C THR A 207 40.47 -7.42 -15.12
N GLY A 208 40.47 -8.25 -16.19
CA GLY A 208 41.71 -8.61 -16.92
C GLY A 208 41.68 -9.16 -18.36
N GLY A 209 42.28 -8.42 -19.29
CA GLY A 209 42.57 -8.72 -20.70
C GLY A 209 44.07 -8.98 -20.82
N ASN A 210 44.45 -10.21 -20.51
CA ASN A 210 45.71 -10.43 -19.83
C ASN A 210 46.88 -10.77 -20.77
N TRP A 211 48.09 -10.33 -20.40
CA TRP A 211 49.33 -10.77 -21.04
C TRP A 211 50.34 -11.25 -19.99
N ALA A 212 50.72 -12.53 -20.06
CA ALA A 212 51.77 -13.11 -19.25
C ALA A 212 53.02 -13.34 -20.11
N GLY A 213 54.15 -12.74 -19.73
CA GLY A 213 55.45 -12.89 -20.38
C GLY A 213 56.20 -14.12 -19.89
N GLY A 214 56.84 -14.86 -20.82
CA GLY A 214 57.74 -15.96 -20.47
C GLY A 214 59.08 -15.46 -19.90
N SER A 215 59.72 -16.28 -19.08
CA SER A 215 61.06 -15.99 -18.54
C SER A 215 62.17 -16.43 -19.50
N TYR A 216 63.30 -15.73 -19.47
CA TYR A 216 64.45 -15.96 -20.34
C TYR A 216 65.64 -16.50 -19.54
N GLY A 217 66.16 -17.66 -19.96
CA GLY A 217 67.36 -18.26 -19.36
C GLY A 217 68.62 -17.46 -19.69
N GLY A 218 69.54 -17.39 -18.73
CA GLY A 218 70.85 -16.79 -18.92
C GLY A 218 71.71 -17.62 -19.89
N ARG A 219 72.57 -16.95 -20.66
CA ARG A 219 73.51 -17.65 -21.55
C ARG A 219 74.62 -18.30 -20.73
N GLY A 220 75.08 -19.47 -21.19
CA GLY A 220 76.30 -20.08 -20.68
C GLY A 220 77.52 -19.21 -20.97
N GLY A 221 78.43 -19.16 -20.00
CA GLY A 221 79.76 -18.62 -20.17
C GLY A 221 80.57 -19.46 -21.15
N ARG A 222 81.60 -18.86 -21.74
CA ARG A 222 82.54 -19.55 -22.63
C ARG A 222 83.61 -20.27 -21.82
N GLY A 223 83.99 -21.47 -22.27
CA GLY A 223 85.21 -22.14 -21.78
C GLY A 223 86.44 -21.29 -22.10
N GLY A 224 87.45 -21.39 -21.25
CA GLY A 224 88.74 -20.76 -21.48
C GLY A 224 89.52 -21.47 -22.57
N ASP A 225 90.15 -20.69 -23.45
CA ASP A 225 90.91 -21.20 -24.59
C ASP A 225 92.37 -21.51 -24.18
N ILE A 226 92.97 -22.54 -24.80
CA ILE A 226 94.43 -22.77 -24.78
C ILE A 226 94.98 -22.38 -26.15
N ALA A 227 95.67 -21.25 -26.21
CA ALA A 227 96.40 -20.83 -27.40
C ALA A 227 97.88 -21.24 -27.32
N ASN A 228 98.36 -21.99 -28.31
CA ASN A 228 99.77 -22.33 -28.47
C ASN A 228 100.23 -21.86 -29.86
N ASP A 229 100.97 -20.75 -29.91
CA ASP A 229 101.40 -20.09 -31.15
C ASP A 229 102.64 -20.75 -31.81
N GLY A 230 102.93 -22.01 -31.48
CA GLY A 230 103.80 -22.90 -32.25
C GLY A 230 105.07 -23.37 -31.55
N GLY A 231 105.61 -24.49 -32.03
CA GLY A 231 106.80 -25.18 -31.49
C GLY A 231 106.45 -26.48 -30.74
N VAL A 232 107.47 -27.30 -30.45
CA VAL A 232 107.33 -28.44 -29.53
C VAL A 232 107.47 -27.88 -28.12
N GLN A 233 106.40 -27.94 -27.34
CA GLN A 233 106.35 -27.44 -25.97
C GLN A 233 105.51 -28.40 -25.14
N ASP A 234 106.04 -28.84 -23.98
CA ASP A 234 105.27 -29.56 -22.97
C ASP A 234 104.24 -28.60 -22.35
N VAL A 235 102.96 -28.94 -22.48
CA VAL A 235 101.85 -28.25 -21.81
C VAL A 235 101.36 -29.16 -20.68
N ASN A 236 102.26 -29.41 -19.73
CA ASN A 236 101.96 -30.11 -18.48
C ASN A 236 101.56 -29.06 -17.41
N ASP A 237 100.75 -29.46 -16.44
CA ASP A 237 100.25 -28.61 -15.34
C ASP A 237 99.42 -27.37 -15.77
N VAL A 238 98.65 -27.47 -16.86
CA VAL A 238 97.79 -26.36 -17.34
C VAL A 238 96.30 -26.70 -17.23
N ASP A 239 95.63 -25.98 -16.33
CA ASP A 239 94.17 -25.99 -16.17
C ASP A 239 93.57 -24.71 -16.77
N THR A 240 92.69 -24.82 -17.77
CA THR A 240 91.79 -23.71 -18.13
C THR A 240 90.48 -23.77 -17.34
N GLY A 241 89.85 -22.61 -17.16
CA GLY A 241 88.53 -22.56 -16.54
C GLY A 241 87.44 -23.01 -17.52
N ASN A 242 86.53 -23.87 -17.07
CA ASN A 242 85.30 -24.14 -17.79
C ASN A 242 84.42 -22.88 -17.87
N GLY A 243 83.61 -22.80 -18.92
CA GLY A 243 82.57 -21.79 -19.02
C GLY A 243 81.47 -22.05 -18.02
N GLY A 244 80.96 -20.99 -17.39
CA GLY A 244 79.84 -21.11 -16.46
C GLY A 244 78.60 -21.68 -17.14
N ASN A 245 77.85 -22.53 -16.45
CA ASN A 245 76.51 -22.89 -16.90
C ASN A 245 75.64 -21.64 -17.01
N GLY A 246 74.78 -21.57 -18.03
CA GLY A 246 73.82 -20.49 -18.15
C GLY A 246 72.82 -20.54 -16.98
N GLY A 247 72.41 -19.39 -16.46
CA GLY A 247 71.43 -19.35 -15.37
C GLY A 247 70.09 -19.92 -15.82
N ASP A 248 69.54 -20.86 -15.04
CA ASP A 248 68.20 -21.40 -15.28
C ASP A 248 67.16 -20.26 -15.34
N ALA A 249 66.23 -20.37 -16.29
CA ALA A 249 65.02 -19.56 -16.27
C ALA A 249 64.09 -20.05 -15.15
N GLY A 250 63.70 -19.15 -14.25
CA GLY A 250 62.59 -19.35 -13.33
C GLY A 250 61.24 -19.39 -14.06
N LEU A 251 60.15 -19.55 -13.31
CA LEU A 251 58.82 -19.57 -13.90
C LEU A 251 58.51 -18.25 -14.61
N GLY A 252 57.69 -18.30 -15.67
CA GLY A 252 57.18 -17.09 -16.36
C GLY A 252 56.27 -16.25 -15.46
N GLY A 253 55.78 -15.14 -16.00
CA GLY A 253 54.64 -14.45 -15.39
C GLY A 253 53.42 -15.38 -15.37
N GLU A 254 52.64 -15.31 -14.29
CA GLU A 254 51.38 -16.05 -14.11
C GLU A 254 50.23 -15.04 -13.99
N VAL A 255 49.13 -15.23 -14.73
CA VAL A 255 47.92 -14.42 -14.53
C VAL A 255 46.74 -15.33 -14.17
N ASN A 256 46.31 -15.26 -12.91
CA ASN A 256 45.19 -15.99 -12.35
C ASN A 256 43.96 -15.07 -12.26
N SER A 257 43.37 -14.74 -13.40
CA SER A 257 42.22 -13.83 -13.39
C SER A 257 40.93 -14.53 -13.00
N GLY A 258 40.45 -14.31 -11.78
CA GLY A 258 39.01 -14.34 -11.51
C GLY A 258 38.34 -13.07 -12.05
N ASN A 259 37.06 -13.14 -12.37
CA ASN A 259 36.44 -12.19 -13.31
C ASN A 259 35.82 -10.96 -12.53
N ALA A 260 35.03 -10.02 -13.08
CA ALA A 260 34.36 -8.91 -12.32
C ALA A 260 32.80 -8.89 -12.28
N THR A 261 32.10 -8.69 -11.13
CA THR A 261 30.62 -8.86 -10.96
C THR A 261 29.82 -7.56 -10.99
N ALA A 262 28.75 -7.45 -11.78
CA ALA A 262 27.89 -6.26 -11.89
C ALA A 262 26.39 -6.61 -11.98
N ASN A 263 25.67 -6.45 -10.86
CA ASN A 263 24.21 -6.65 -10.83
C ASN A 263 23.46 -5.32 -11.08
N ALA A 264 22.31 -5.40 -11.74
CA ALA A 264 21.36 -4.31 -11.94
C ALA A 264 19.94 -4.81 -11.61
N THR A 265 19.24 -4.16 -10.70
CA THR A 265 17.85 -4.51 -10.37
C THR A 265 16.99 -3.26 -10.40
N LEU A 266 15.82 -3.38 -11.04
CA LEU A 266 14.85 -2.31 -11.18
C LEU A 266 13.44 -2.82 -10.87
N THR A 267 12.71 -2.12 -10.00
CA THR A 267 11.31 -2.45 -9.70
C THR A 267 10.46 -1.20 -9.83
N ASN A 268 9.44 -1.24 -10.70
CA ASN A 268 8.45 -0.18 -10.84
C ASN A 268 7.09 -0.67 -10.36
N THR A 269 6.43 0.10 -9.51
CA THR A 269 5.01 -0.05 -9.18
C THR A 269 4.30 1.22 -9.63
N VAL A 270 3.38 1.10 -10.59
CA VAL A 270 2.78 2.22 -11.30
C VAL A 270 1.26 2.05 -11.34
N ASN A 271 0.52 3.11 -11.01
CA ASN A 271 -0.95 3.11 -10.98
C ASN A 271 -1.55 1.96 -10.14
N ASP A 272 -1.08 1.79 -8.89
CA ASP A 272 -1.68 0.88 -7.92
C ASP A 272 -2.79 1.62 -7.15
N ASN A 273 -4.04 1.25 -7.39
CA ASN A 273 -5.22 1.77 -6.71
C ASN A 273 -5.74 0.75 -5.70
N ASP A 274 -5.95 1.17 -4.45
CA ASP A 274 -6.76 0.41 -3.49
C ASP A 274 -8.00 1.24 -3.10
N THR A 275 -9.19 0.79 -3.51
CA THR A 275 -10.48 1.41 -3.21
C THR A 275 -11.24 0.55 -2.21
N ASN A 276 -11.58 1.11 -1.05
CA ASN A 276 -12.40 0.44 -0.04
C ASN A 276 -13.66 1.27 0.25
N ILE A 277 -14.83 0.63 0.18
CA ILE A 277 -16.15 1.22 0.44
C ILE A 277 -16.85 0.33 1.48
N ASP A 278 -17.08 0.85 2.69
CA ASP A 278 -17.75 0.14 3.79
C ASP A 278 -19.06 0.87 4.16
N ARG A 279 -20.20 0.25 3.83
CA ARG A 279 -21.55 0.73 4.16
C ARG A 279 -22.15 0.06 5.39
N CYS A 280 -21.46 -0.90 5.99
CA CYS A 280 -21.95 -1.65 7.15
C CYS A 280 -21.82 -0.87 8.46
N SER A 281 -21.11 0.26 8.46
CA SER A 281 -20.78 1.02 9.68
C SER A 281 -21.87 1.99 10.13
N CYS A 282 -22.97 2.13 9.36
CA CYS A 282 -24.08 3.01 9.70
C CYS A 282 -25.19 2.23 10.43
N THR A 283 -25.32 2.42 11.74
CA THR A 283 -26.42 1.89 12.55
C THR A 283 -27.73 2.64 12.26
N GLY A 284 -28.35 2.39 11.11
CA GLY A 284 -29.54 3.14 10.70
C GLY A 284 -30.07 2.88 9.29
N GLY A 285 -30.38 1.63 8.93
CA GLY A 285 -31.40 1.23 7.93
C GLY A 285 -31.23 1.62 6.45
N GLY A 286 -30.41 2.62 6.11
CA GLY A 286 -30.24 3.18 4.76
C GLY A 286 -29.27 2.39 3.88
N HIS A 287 -29.51 1.08 3.69
CA HIS A 287 -28.65 0.25 2.83
C HIS A 287 -29.04 0.26 1.34
N GLY A 288 -30.03 1.07 0.96
CA GLY A 288 -30.38 1.31 -0.44
C GLY A 288 -29.40 2.28 -1.10
N GLY A 289 -28.94 1.92 -2.30
CA GLY A 289 -28.07 2.76 -3.13
C GLY A 289 -27.05 1.94 -3.91
N ASP A 290 -26.63 2.43 -5.06
CA ASP A 290 -25.64 1.76 -5.90
C ASP A 290 -24.21 2.19 -5.56
N VAL A 291 -23.27 1.26 -5.80
CA VAL A 291 -21.83 1.51 -5.71
C VAL A 291 -21.25 1.34 -7.10
N THR A 292 -20.79 2.43 -7.69
CA THR A 292 -20.14 2.46 -9.00
C THR A 292 -18.66 2.80 -8.82
N VAL A 293 -17.77 1.84 -9.13
CA VAL A 293 -16.33 2.08 -9.17
C VAL A 293 -15.87 2.02 -10.62
N ARG A 294 -15.20 3.07 -11.10
CA ARG A 294 -14.60 3.14 -12.44
C ARG A 294 -13.10 3.39 -12.30
N ASN A 295 -12.30 2.43 -12.77
CA ASN A 295 -10.84 2.50 -12.78
C ASN A 295 -10.35 2.67 -14.22
N GLY A 296 -9.78 3.83 -14.55
CA GLY A 296 -9.14 4.14 -15.83
C GLY A 296 -7.65 4.36 -15.65
N ASN A 297 -6.83 3.33 -15.85
CA ASN A 297 -5.38 3.44 -15.64
C ASN A 297 -4.63 3.27 -16.97
N VAL A 298 -3.81 4.26 -17.33
CA VAL A 298 -2.88 4.24 -18.46
C VAL A 298 -1.46 4.26 -17.92
N ALA A 299 -0.65 3.26 -18.28
CA ALA A 299 0.76 3.21 -17.91
C ALA A 299 1.61 2.95 -19.14
N ARG A 300 2.65 3.76 -19.34
CA ARG A 300 3.69 3.57 -20.35
C ARG A 300 5.01 3.36 -19.62
N VAL A 301 5.49 2.12 -19.55
CA VAL A 301 6.72 1.80 -18.83
C VAL A 301 7.78 1.30 -19.82
N GLY A 302 8.84 2.08 -19.98
CA GLY A 302 10.04 1.73 -20.73
C GLY A 302 11.21 1.49 -19.79
N ASN A 303 11.88 0.35 -19.91
CA ASN A 303 13.07 0.05 -19.12
C ASN A 303 14.22 -0.33 -20.03
N VAL A 304 15.34 0.38 -19.90
CA VAL A 304 16.63 0.02 -20.45
C VAL A 304 17.47 -0.49 -19.30
N LEU A 305 17.80 -1.78 -19.34
CA LEU A 305 18.56 -2.44 -18.28
C LEU A 305 19.81 -3.08 -18.90
N GLY A 306 20.99 -2.64 -18.46
CA GLY A 306 22.28 -3.17 -18.87
C GLY A 306 23.08 -3.60 -17.67
N ALA A 307 23.79 -4.71 -17.81
CA ALA A 307 24.75 -5.20 -16.85
C ALA A 307 25.94 -5.75 -17.66
N LEU A 308 27.08 -5.05 -17.61
CA LEU A 308 28.33 -5.48 -18.22
C LEU A 308 29.24 -6.05 -17.15
N ALA A 309 29.92 -7.14 -17.45
CA ALA A 309 30.90 -7.75 -16.58
C ALA A 309 32.09 -8.17 -17.44
N ASP A 310 33.18 -7.42 -17.34
CA ASP A 310 34.36 -7.55 -18.18
C ASP A 310 35.54 -8.12 -17.40
N THR A 311 36.48 -8.64 -18.17
CA THR A 311 37.86 -8.92 -17.82
C THR A 311 38.77 -8.07 -18.75
N GLY A 312 39.08 -6.83 -18.36
CA GLY A 312 39.95 -5.90 -19.09
C GLY A 312 41.27 -5.53 -18.38
N ASP A 313 42.33 -5.71 -19.16
CA ASP A 313 43.80 -5.55 -19.12
C ASP A 313 44.66 -5.80 -17.83
N ASN A 314 45.23 -7.02 -17.61
CA ASN A 314 46.37 -7.26 -16.67
C ASN A 314 47.65 -7.81 -17.36
N GLU A 315 48.81 -7.19 -17.09
CA GLU A 315 50.11 -7.58 -17.67
C GLU A 315 51.06 -8.12 -16.58
N ALA A 316 51.78 -9.21 -16.86
CA ALA A 316 52.66 -9.91 -15.91
C ALA A 316 53.96 -10.35 -16.61
N ASP A 317 55.04 -9.59 -16.44
CA ASP A 317 56.33 -9.89 -17.06
C ASP A 317 57.03 -11.13 -16.45
N GLY A 318 57.79 -11.82 -17.29
CA GLY A 318 58.72 -12.88 -16.88
C GLY A 318 60.05 -12.32 -16.34
N SER A 319 60.89 -13.20 -15.81
CA SER A 319 62.20 -12.87 -15.26
C SER A 319 63.34 -13.17 -16.24
N TYR A 320 64.52 -12.59 -15.98
CA TYR A 320 65.74 -12.81 -16.75
C TYR A 320 66.82 -13.48 -15.87
N GLY A 321 67.37 -14.60 -16.34
CA GLY A 321 68.47 -15.31 -15.68
C GLY A 321 69.80 -14.60 -15.81
N GLY A 322 70.66 -14.77 -14.80
CA GLY A 322 72.03 -14.27 -14.85
C GLY A 322 72.87 -15.05 -15.84
N GLU A 323 73.70 -14.35 -16.64
CA GLU A 323 74.68 -15.02 -17.49
C GLU A 323 75.75 -15.73 -16.65
N GLY A 324 76.25 -16.86 -17.17
CA GLY A 324 77.34 -17.61 -16.54
C GLY A 324 78.67 -16.85 -16.61
N GLY A 325 79.51 -17.00 -15.58
CA GLY A 325 80.87 -16.45 -15.60
C GLY A 325 81.72 -17.06 -16.72
N GLN A 326 82.64 -16.27 -17.28
CA GLN A 326 83.64 -16.81 -18.21
C GLN A 326 84.69 -17.64 -17.45
N GLY A 327 85.22 -18.67 -18.09
CA GLY A 327 86.39 -19.39 -17.58
C GLY A 327 87.64 -18.51 -17.59
N GLY A 328 88.67 -18.88 -16.82
CA GLY A 328 89.99 -18.28 -16.93
C GLY A 328 90.77 -18.87 -18.11
N ASP A 329 91.33 -18.01 -18.96
CA ASP A 329 92.24 -18.38 -20.05
C ASP A 329 93.66 -18.60 -19.53
N VAL A 330 94.41 -19.51 -20.17
CA VAL A 330 95.86 -19.66 -19.94
C VAL A 330 96.62 -19.40 -21.25
N TYR A 331 97.50 -18.41 -21.23
CA TYR A 331 98.32 -18.01 -22.38
C TYR A 331 99.81 -18.23 -22.06
N ASN A 332 100.46 -19.13 -22.80
CA ASN A 332 101.89 -19.42 -22.63
C ASN A 332 102.70 -18.92 -23.84
N GLY A 333 103.51 -17.88 -23.63
CA GLY A 333 104.28 -17.21 -24.70
C GLY A 333 105.47 -18.04 -25.16
N GLY A 334 105.54 -18.33 -26.46
CA GLY A 334 106.40 -19.38 -27.02
C GLY A 334 107.90 -19.29 -26.69
N GLY A 335 108.44 -20.39 -26.16
CA GLY A 335 109.84 -20.49 -25.75
C GLY A 335 110.32 -21.92 -25.47
N ASN A 336 110.42 -22.73 -26.53
CA ASN A 336 111.00 -24.09 -26.62
C ASN A 336 111.68 -24.66 -25.35
N GLN A 337 110.93 -25.38 -24.51
CA GLN A 337 111.45 -26.24 -23.44
C GLN A 337 111.03 -27.70 -23.65
N ASN A 338 111.92 -28.59 -23.24
CA ASN A 338 111.84 -30.04 -23.40
C ASN A 338 112.40 -30.66 -22.12
N VAL A 339 111.71 -31.66 -21.55
CA VAL A 339 112.26 -32.97 -21.12
C VAL A 339 111.36 -33.63 -20.06
N SER A 340 110.69 -34.70 -20.50
CA SER A 340 110.35 -35.94 -19.80
C SER A 340 109.86 -35.92 -18.33
N GLY A 341 108.65 -36.45 -18.14
CA GLY A 341 108.52 -37.90 -17.88
C GLY A 341 108.42 -38.33 -16.41
N ASN A 342 107.26 -38.90 -16.08
CA ASN A 342 106.91 -39.59 -14.84
C ASN A 342 106.96 -38.74 -13.56
N GLU A 343 105.81 -38.18 -13.14
CA GLU A 343 105.02 -38.71 -12.01
C GLU A 343 103.52 -38.39 -12.26
N GLU A 344 102.61 -38.86 -11.40
CA GLU A 344 101.16 -38.94 -11.65
C GLU A 344 100.37 -37.67 -11.26
N GLU A 345 100.24 -36.69 -12.16
CA GLU A 345 99.35 -35.53 -11.95
C GLU A 345 98.42 -35.33 -13.17
N PRO A 346 97.09 -35.56 -13.04
CA PRO A 346 96.14 -35.31 -14.13
C PRO A 346 95.82 -33.81 -14.23
N SER A 347 95.92 -33.21 -15.42
CA SER A 347 95.39 -31.87 -15.68
C SER A 347 93.87 -31.85 -15.48
N THR A 348 93.31 -30.88 -14.77
CA THR A 348 91.88 -30.82 -14.43
C THR A 348 91.24 -29.48 -14.75
N THR A 349 90.22 -29.50 -15.61
CA THR A 349 89.46 -28.28 -15.91
C THR A 349 88.72 -27.77 -14.66
N GLY A 350 88.95 -26.52 -14.25
CA GLY A 350 88.22 -25.92 -13.14
C GLY A 350 86.74 -25.70 -13.49
N ASN A 351 85.80 -26.05 -12.61
CA ASN A 351 84.36 -25.84 -12.86
C ASN A 351 84.03 -24.35 -12.99
N GLY A 352 83.30 -23.98 -14.04
CA GLY A 352 82.84 -22.60 -14.27
C GLY A 352 81.85 -22.14 -13.21
N GLY A 353 81.84 -20.84 -12.91
CA GLY A 353 80.86 -20.26 -12.00
C GLY A 353 79.44 -20.42 -12.54
N ASN A 354 78.57 -21.09 -11.80
CA ASN A 354 77.16 -21.23 -12.16
C ASN A 354 76.51 -19.85 -12.36
N GLY A 355 75.83 -19.65 -13.49
CA GLY A 355 75.00 -18.48 -13.71
C GLY A 355 73.93 -18.33 -12.63
N GLY A 356 73.59 -17.09 -12.29
CA GLY A 356 72.58 -16.81 -11.28
C GLY A 356 71.21 -17.32 -11.71
N LYS A 357 70.57 -18.14 -10.86
CA LYS A 357 69.15 -18.51 -11.04
C LYS A 357 68.30 -17.24 -11.11
N SER A 358 67.39 -17.14 -12.08
CA SER A 358 66.38 -16.07 -12.02
C SER A 358 65.36 -16.38 -10.92
N SER A 359 64.66 -15.34 -10.46
CA SER A 359 63.45 -15.51 -9.64
C SER A 359 62.30 -16.03 -10.50
N ASP A 360 61.20 -16.46 -9.88
CA ASP A 360 59.94 -16.57 -10.60
C ASP A 360 59.50 -15.20 -11.15
N GLY A 361 58.71 -15.21 -12.22
CA GLY A 361 58.09 -14.04 -12.83
C GLY A 361 56.95 -13.47 -11.99
N GLY A 362 56.30 -12.41 -12.47
CA GLY A 362 55.21 -11.77 -11.74
C GLY A 362 53.94 -12.63 -11.71
N LEU A 363 53.36 -12.84 -10.51
CA LEU A 363 52.01 -13.39 -10.36
C LEU A 363 50.97 -12.26 -10.25
N VAL A 364 49.94 -12.30 -11.10
CA VAL A 364 48.81 -11.36 -11.09
C VAL A 364 47.48 -12.12 -10.96
N THR A 365 46.88 -12.08 -9.78
CA THR A 365 45.60 -12.75 -9.48
C THR A 365 44.46 -11.73 -9.40
N THR A 366 43.35 -11.93 -10.14
CA THR A 366 42.09 -11.16 -9.98
C THR A 366 40.93 -12.05 -9.49
N GLY A 367 39.70 -11.55 -9.29
CA GLY A 367 38.63 -12.32 -8.61
C GLY A 367 37.17 -11.83 -8.81
N ASN A 368 36.24 -12.74 -9.17
CA ASN A 368 34.76 -12.59 -8.97
C ASN A 368 33.84 -11.97 -10.06
N SER A 369 33.36 -12.68 -11.13
CA SER A 369 32.32 -12.18 -12.10
C SER A 369 30.99 -12.91 -12.15
N ALA A 370 29.92 -12.12 -12.13
CA ALA A 370 28.69 -12.33 -12.89
C ALA A 370 28.02 -10.97 -13.15
N SER A 371 27.44 -10.75 -14.34
CA SER A 371 26.49 -9.64 -14.51
C SER A 371 25.06 -10.15 -14.49
N ASN A 372 24.24 -9.70 -13.54
CA ASN A 372 22.82 -10.07 -13.48
C ASN A 372 21.94 -8.83 -13.58
N ALA A 373 21.18 -8.71 -14.67
CA ALA A 373 20.22 -7.64 -14.87
C ALA A 373 18.79 -8.18 -14.64
N SER A 374 18.00 -7.57 -13.76
CA SER A 374 16.58 -7.89 -13.55
C SER A 374 15.69 -6.65 -13.52
N SER A 375 14.53 -6.71 -14.19
CA SER A 375 13.50 -5.65 -14.12
C SER A 375 12.12 -6.23 -13.87
N THR A 376 11.43 -5.72 -12.85
CA THR A 376 10.06 -6.10 -12.48
C THR A 376 9.15 -4.88 -12.60
N ASN A 377 7.99 -5.04 -13.25
CA ASN A 377 7.04 -3.95 -13.43
C ASN A 377 5.64 -4.41 -13.03
N VAL A 378 5.08 -3.79 -11.99
CA VAL A 378 3.69 -3.94 -11.59
C VAL A 378 2.97 -2.68 -12.06
N VAL A 379 2.11 -2.80 -13.06
CA VAL A 379 1.41 -1.68 -13.68
C VAL A 379 -0.09 -1.84 -13.58
N ASN A 380 -0.81 -0.75 -13.35
CA ASN A 380 -2.27 -0.68 -13.37
C ASN A 380 -2.95 -1.69 -12.43
N ARG A 381 -2.34 -1.94 -11.26
CA ARG A 381 -2.96 -2.78 -10.23
C ARG A 381 -4.18 -2.05 -9.66
N ASN A 382 -5.30 -2.74 -9.59
CA ASN A 382 -6.53 -2.20 -9.04
C ASN A 382 -7.11 -3.21 -8.07
N VAL A 383 -7.21 -2.81 -6.80
CA VAL A 383 -7.92 -3.53 -5.76
C VAL A 383 -9.17 -2.73 -5.42
N THR A 384 -10.31 -3.39 -5.40
CA THR A 384 -11.58 -2.75 -5.04
C THR A 384 -12.32 -3.67 -4.09
N ARG A 385 -12.59 -3.18 -2.89
CA ARG A 385 -13.33 -3.85 -1.83
C ARG A 385 -14.59 -3.06 -1.56
N ILE A 386 -15.74 -3.72 -1.69
CA ILE A 386 -17.06 -3.14 -1.41
C ILE A 386 -17.71 -4.04 -0.38
N LYS A 387 -18.08 -3.46 0.76
CA LYS A 387 -18.74 -4.14 1.86
C LYS A 387 -20.08 -3.44 2.07
N ARG A 388 -21.16 -4.19 1.93
CA ARG A 388 -22.56 -3.74 2.00
C ARG A 388 -23.19 -4.25 3.28
#